data_AF-A0A2D7X9Y6-F1
#
_entry.id   AF-A0A2D7X9Y6-F1
#
_cell.length_a   1.000
_cell.length_b   1.000
_cell.length_c   1.000
_cell.angle_alpha   90.00
_cell.angle_beta   90.00
_cell.angle_gamma   90.00
#
_symmetry.space_group_name_H-M   'P 1'
#
loop_
_entity.id
_entity.type
_entity.pdbx_description
1 polymer ?
#
loop_
_entity_poly.entity_id
_entity_poly.type
_entity_poly.pdbx_seq_one_letter_code
_entity_poly.pdbx_strand_id
1 'polypeptide(L)'
;LDEAGFVSVVATNVEYVFHRYLKLGDVISGRTKLVDVSEEKATGLGIGHFVTTETEYVDENDEPVGSMFFRILKFRPGTGRVNKKPDPKAEALEAAGLNPDDYLSPPERPTRPRPQWNQDQKWFWEGLKNHELRIQRFTDDGTLMFPPANANPNTHSMEYDWIVSSGKGTLYSHTVVHYPQVPSFDYPLIVGLVELEEGVRIITNIVNVKPEQIEIGMPVEVCFPDTNSDHDIVLHQFQPAQPSRTEETKKRSEMSEGDQLPLCPVPLTPRLIISTALATRDFQDVHHDRDAAHQKGSKDIFMNILSTAGITARWLGDWAGNNVIFEDLKIQLGAPNYPYDTMTMSGNVQTLNDDGSITVSFNGDNKLGSHVKGTATLRFTD
;
A
#
# COMPACT_ATOMS: atom_id res chain seq x y z
N LEU A 1 -14.13 27.37 -13.26
CA LEU A 1 -14.15 26.92 -11.84
C LEU A 1 -13.04 27.60 -11.04
N ASP A 2 -11.83 27.66 -11.59
CA ASP A 2 -10.68 28.30 -10.94
C ASP A 2 -10.92 29.79 -10.65
N GLU A 3 -11.44 30.53 -11.62
CA GLU A 3 -11.88 31.93 -11.43
C GLU A 3 -12.98 32.10 -10.36
N ALA A 4 -13.73 31.03 -10.06
CA ALA A 4 -14.76 31.01 -9.02
C ALA A 4 -14.24 30.48 -7.65
N GLY A 5 -12.92 30.34 -7.51
CA GLY A 5 -12.23 29.98 -6.26
C GLY A 5 -12.02 28.48 -6.03
N PHE A 6 -12.46 27.60 -6.94
CA PHE A 6 -12.26 26.15 -6.84
C PHE A 6 -10.88 25.75 -7.37
N VAL A 7 -9.83 26.25 -6.72
CA VAL A 7 -8.44 26.17 -7.20
C VAL A 7 -7.79 24.82 -6.92
N SER A 8 -8.26 24.06 -5.93
CA SER A 8 -7.72 22.73 -5.63
C SER A 8 -8.40 21.64 -6.46
N VAL A 9 -7.65 20.60 -6.79
CA VAL A 9 -8.11 19.45 -7.57
C VAL A 9 -7.65 18.15 -6.93
N VAL A 10 -8.51 17.13 -6.97
CA VAL A 10 -8.12 15.74 -6.69
C VAL A 10 -8.88 14.81 -7.61
N ALA A 11 -8.23 13.77 -8.12
CA ALA A 11 -8.92 12.71 -8.84
C ALA A 11 -9.63 11.77 -7.85
N THR A 12 -10.84 11.34 -8.19
CA THR A 12 -11.63 10.46 -7.31
C THR A 12 -11.94 9.12 -7.96
N ASN A 13 -12.13 9.09 -9.27
CA ASN A 13 -12.43 7.86 -10.01
C ASN A 13 -11.74 7.89 -11.38
N VAL A 14 -11.31 6.72 -11.83
CA VAL A 14 -11.04 6.48 -13.24
C VAL A 14 -11.59 5.11 -13.64
N GLU A 15 -12.17 5.05 -14.83
CA GLU A 15 -12.60 3.83 -15.49
C GLU A 15 -11.96 3.77 -16.86
N TYR A 16 -11.29 2.66 -17.13
CA TYR A 16 -10.77 2.32 -18.45
C TYR A 16 -11.64 1.26 -19.08
N VAL A 17 -11.94 1.40 -20.36
CA VAL A 17 -12.52 0.36 -21.21
C VAL A 17 -11.53 0.07 -22.32
N PHE A 18 -11.25 -1.20 -22.55
CA PHE A 18 -10.29 -1.66 -23.55
C PHE A 18 -11.02 -2.39 -24.67
N HIS A 19 -10.90 -1.89 -25.91
CA HIS A 19 -11.42 -2.58 -27.09
C HIS A 19 -10.35 -3.47 -27.73
N ARG A 20 -9.09 -3.03 -27.69
CA ARG A 20 -7.92 -3.83 -28.03
C ARG A 20 -6.68 -3.32 -27.28
N TYR A 21 -5.66 -4.15 -27.19
CA TYR A 21 -4.36 -3.71 -26.69
C TYR A 21 -3.56 -2.91 -27.71
N LEU A 22 -2.79 -1.97 -27.17
CA LEU A 22 -1.80 -1.19 -27.90
C LEU A 22 -0.62 -2.06 -28.30
N LYS A 23 -0.07 -1.80 -29.48
CA LYS A 23 1.17 -2.40 -29.97
C LYS A 23 2.22 -1.31 -30.20
N LEU A 24 3.48 -1.71 -30.12
CA LEU A 24 4.58 -0.81 -30.48
C LEU A 24 4.43 -0.40 -31.95
N GLY A 25 4.38 0.91 -32.19
CA GLY A 25 4.18 1.48 -33.53
C GLY A 25 2.78 2.05 -33.76
N ASP A 26 1.79 1.69 -32.94
CA ASP A 26 0.45 2.29 -33.01
C ASP A 26 0.54 3.82 -32.85
N VAL A 27 -0.20 4.56 -33.69
CA VAL A 27 -0.32 6.02 -33.56
C VAL A 27 -1.72 6.33 -33.03
N ILE A 28 -1.79 6.78 -31.78
CA ILE A 28 -3.04 6.95 -31.07
C ILE A 28 -3.46 8.41 -31.01
N SER A 29 -4.71 8.68 -31.39
CA SER A 29 -5.37 9.97 -31.18
C SER A 29 -6.37 9.86 -30.04
N GLY A 30 -6.37 10.84 -29.14
CA GLY A 30 -7.31 10.92 -28.03
C GLY A 30 -8.21 12.16 -28.15
N ARG A 31 -9.53 11.99 -28.01
CA ARG A 31 -10.49 13.09 -27.95
C ARG A 31 -11.18 13.10 -26.60
N THR A 32 -10.96 14.17 -25.84
CA THR A 32 -11.61 14.38 -24.54
C THR A 32 -12.83 15.27 -24.67
N LYS A 33 -13.95 14.86 -24.05
CA LYS A 33 -15.16 15.66 -23.89
C LYS A 33 -15.54 15.77 -22.42
N LEU A 34 -16.15 16.90 -22.06
CA LEU A 34 -16.78 17.09 -20.76
C LEU A 34 -18.13 16.36 -20.76
N VAL A 35 -18.31 15.43 -19.83
CA VAL A 35 -19.53 14.60 -19.72
C VAL A 35 -20.50 15.21 -18.72
N ASP A 36 -20.00 15.58 -17.54
CA ASP A 36 -20.83 16.06 -16.44
C ASP A 36 -20.07 17.04 -15.54
N VAL A 37 -20.80 17.99 -14.98
CA VAL A 37 -20.36 18.83 -13.87
C VAL A 37 -21.47 18.81 -12.82
N SER A 38 -21.19 18.21 -11.66
CA SER A 38 -22.19 18.10 -10.62
C SER A 38 -22.57 19.47 -10.04
N GLU A 39 -23.71 19.53 -9.35
CA GLU A 39 -23.97 20.61 -8.40
C GLU A 39 -22.87 20.71 -7.32
N GLU A 40 -22.84 21.84 -6.61
CA GLU A 40 -21.89 22.07 -5.52
C GLU A 40 -22.16 21.06 -4.37
N LYS A 41 -21.11 20.39 -3.91
CA LYS A 41 -21.18 19.38 -2.84
C LYS A 41 -20.16 19.68 -1.76
N ALA A 42 -20.59 19.56 -0.51
CA ALA A 42 -19.69 19.59 0.65
C ALA A 42 -19.03 18.21 0.84
N THR A 43 -17.71 18.16 0.78
CA THR A 43 -16.90 16.94 0.98
C THR A 43 -15.97 17.08 2.20
N GLY A 44 -15.21 16.03 2.52
CA GLY A 44 -14.16 16.10 3.54
C GLY A 44 -13.02 17.06 3.16
N LEU A 45 -12.72 17.20 1.87
CA LEU A 45 -11.64 18.05 1.36
C LEU A 45 -12.07 19.51 1.15
N GLY A 46 -13.35 19.70 0.83
CA GLY A 46 -13.90 21.03 0.53
C GLY A 46 -15.28 20.98 -0.09
N ILE A 47 -15.90 22.15 -0.12
CA ILE A 47 -17.04 22.44 -0.98
C ILE A 47 -16.53 22.54 -2.42
N GLY A 48 -17.13 21.78 -3.33
CA GLY A 48 -16.63 21.65 -4.69
C GLY A 48 -17.60 21.03 -5.68
N HIS A 49 -17.16 20.92 -6.93
CA HIS A 49 -17.87 20.28 -8.03
C HIS A 49 -17.11 19.05 -8.48
N PHE A 50 -17.84 17.96 -8.72
CA PHE A 50 -17.28 16.84 -9.45
C PHE A 50 -17.37 17.13 -10.94
N VAL A 51 -16.25 16.94 -11.64
CA VAL A 51 -16.15 17.12 -13.09
C VAL A 51 -15.78 15.77 -13.68
N THR A 52 -16.61 15.28 -14.59
CA THR A 52 -16.39 14.01 -15.28
C THR A 52 -16.08 14.28 -16.74
N THR A 53 -14.97 13.71 -17.22
CA THR A 53 -14.56 13.75 -18.61
C THR A 53 -14.49 12.34 -19.18
N GLU A 54 -14.72 12.21 -20.47
CA GLU A 54 -14.50 10.98 -21.21
C GLU A 54 -13.46 11.26 -22.30
N THR A 55 -12.45 10.41 -22.38
CA THR A 55 -11.47 10.42 -23.47
C THR A 55 -11.65 9.16 -24.29
N GLU A 56 -11.98 9.32 -25.57
CA GLU A 56 -12.04 8.24 -26.55
C GLU A 56 -10.69 8.16 -27.27
N TYR A 57 -10.13 6.96 -27.41
CA TYR A 57 -8.88 6.71 -28.09
C TYR A 57 -9.12 5.90 -29.37
N VAL A 58 -8.55 6.36 -30.48
CA VAL A 58 -8.59 5.70 -31.79
C VAL A 58 -7.17 5.57 -32.35
N ASP A 59 -6.96 4.62 -33.25
CA ASP A 59 -5.70 4.49 -33.98
C ASP A 59 -5.62 5.34 -35.25
N GLU A 60 -4.57 5.17 -36.05
CA GLU A 60 -4.35 5.93 -37.28
C GLU A 60 -5.43 5.73 -38.36
N ASN A 61 -6.29 4.72 -38.22
CA ASN A 61 -7.40 4.43 -39.13
C ASN A 61 -8.76 4.81 -38.53
N ASP A 62 -8.78 5.58 -37.43
CA ASP A 62 -9.98 5.94 -36.67
C ASP A 62 -10.71 4.74 -36.02
N GLU A 63 -10.05 3.58 -35.89
CA GLU A 63 -10.65 2.42 -35.21
C GLU A 63 -10.56 2.56 -33.68
N PRO A 64 -11.64 2.28 -32.93
CA PRO A 64 -11.65 2.38 -31.48
C PRO A 64 -10.64 1.46 -30.79
N VAL A 65 -9.86 2.05 -29.88
CA VAL A 65 -8.84 1.33 -29.08
C VAL A 65 -9.28 1.16 -27.64
N GLY A 66 -9.90 2.19 -27.08
CA GLY A 66 -10.42 2.17 -25.72
C GLY A 66 -10.97 3.54 -25.33
N SER A 67 -11.48 3.63 -24.10
CA SER A 67 -11.92 4.90 -23.53
C SER A 67 -11.54 5.02 -22.07
N MET A 68 -11.52 6.25 -21.58
CA MET A 68 -11.22 6.59 -20.19
C MET A 68 -12.25 7.58 -19.66
N PHE A 69 -13.02 7.18 -18.65
CA PHE A 69 -13.82 8.09 -17.85
C PHE A 69 -13.00 8.55 -16.66
N PHE A 70 -12.81 9.85 -16.52
CA PHE A 70 -12.00 10.44 -15.47
C PHE A 70 -12.82 11.45 -14.68
N ARG A 71 -12.89 11.23 -13.36
CA ARG A 71 -13.64 12.09 -12.45
C ARG A 71 -12.70 12.76 -11.46
N ILE A 72 -12.76 14.08 -11.43
CA ILE A 72 -12.07 14.92 -10.45
C ILE A 72 -13.06 15.65 -9.56
N LEU A 73 -12.61 16.03 -8.38
CA LEU A 73 -13.24 17.04 -7.53
C LEU A 73 -12.41 18.33 -7.64
N LYS A 74 -13.03 19.40 -8.14
CA LYS A 74 -12.50 20.77 -8.02
C LYS A 74 -13.13 21.42 -6.80
N PHE A 75 -12.34 21.85 -5.83
CA PHE A 75 -12.86 22.30 -4.53
C PHE A 75 -12.18 23.58 -4.03
N ARG A 76 -12.87 24.29 -3.13
CA ARG A 76 -12.32 25.43 -2.40
C ARG A 76 -11.48 24.93 -1.22
N PRO A 77 -10.17 25.24 -1.14
CA PRO A 77 -9.36 24.93 0.04
C PRO A 77 -9.99 25.47 1.32
N GLY A 78 -9.80 24.79 2.45
CA GLY A 78 -10.25 25.27 3.77
C GLY A 78 -11.76 25.20 4.05
N THR A 79 -12.55 24.68 3.11
CA THR A 79 -14.02 24.53 3.28
C THR A 79 -14.45 23.08 3.57
N GLY A 80 -13.48 22.19 3.84
CA GLY A 80 -13.72 20.78 4.11
C GLY A 80 -14.41 20.55 5.45
N ARG A 81 -15.14 19.43 5.58
CA ARG A 81 -15.74 19.04 6.86
C ARG A 81 -14.64 18.78 7.89
N VAL A 82 -14.59 19.59 8.95
CA VAL A 82 -13.69 19.39 10.07
C VAL A 82 -14.27 18.30 10.98
N ASN A 83 -13.89 17.05 10.73
CA ASN A 83 -14.18 15.92 11.63
C ASN A 83 -13.10 15.80 12.72
N LYS A 84 -12.66 16.91 13.33
CA LYS A 84 -11.90 16.84 14.58
C LYS A 84 -12.93 16.92 15.71
N LYS A 85 -12.91 15.95 16.63
CA LYS A 85 -13.39 16.25 17.99
C LYS A 85 -12.57 17.45 18.45
N PRO A 86 -13.20 18.57 18.83
CA PRO A 86 -12.44 19.72 19.29
C PRO A 86 -11.55 19.29 20.45
N ASP A 87 -10.27 19.68 20.41
CA ASP A 87 -9.45 19.58 21.61
C ASP A 87 -9.99 20.62 22.59
N PRO A 88 -10.52 20.23 23.77
CA PRO A 88 -11.06 21.19 24.73
C PRO A 88 -10.04 22.25 25.15
N LYS A 89 -8.74 21.94 25.06
CA LYS A 89 -7.66 22.92 25.30
C LYS A 89 -7.52 23.90 24.15
N ALA A 90 -7.65 23.44 22.91
CA ALA A 90 -7.62 24.32 21.74
C ALA A 90 -8.82 25.28 21.78
N GLU A 91 -10.02 24.78 22.09
CA GLU A 91 -11.21 25.62 22.25
C GLU A 91 -11.05 26.66 23.37
N ALA A 92 -10.45 26.29 24.50
CA ALA A 92 -10.20 27.22 25.60
C ALA A 92 -9.18 28.31 25.24
N LEU A 93 -8.16 27.96 24.45
CA LEU A 93 -7.16 28.92 23.95
C LEU A 93 -7.78 29.88 22.92
N GLU A 94 -8.56 29.36 21.97
CA GLU A 94 -9.29 30.17 21.00
C GLU A 94 -10.29 31.11 21.69
N ALA A 95 -11.04 30.61 22.69
CA ALA A 95 -11.96 31.42 23.49
C ALA A 95 -11.25 32.52 24.30
N ALA A 96 -9.97 32.32 24.62
CA ALA A 96 -9.11 33.32 25.25
C ALA A 96 -8.44 34.28 24.25
N GLY A 97 -8.74 34.17 22.95
CA GLY A 97 -8.12 34.97 21.89
C GLY A 97 -6.67 34.60 21.58
N LEU A 98 -6.24 33.40 22.00
CA LEU A 98 -4.90 32.87 21.78
C LEU A 98 -4.93 31.88 20.61
N ASN A 99 -3.87 31.87 19.80
CA ASN A 99 -3.72 30.89 18.73
C ASN A 99 -3.27 29.55 19.32
N PRO A 100 -4.05 28.46 19.24
CA PRO A 100 -3.69 27.16 19.83
C PRO A 100 -2.34 26.62 19.36
N ASP A 101 -1.94 26.89 18.12
CA ASP A 101 -0.67 26.43 17.55
C ASP A 101 0.55 27.03 18.28
N ASP A 102 0.38 28.17 18.97
CA ASP A 102 1.44 28.79 19.78
C ASP A 102 1.62 28.09 21.15
N TYR A 103 0.65 27.28 21.59
CA TYR A 103 0.56 26.75 22.95
C TYR A 103 0.39 25.23 23.03
N LEU A 104 -0.14 24.59 21.99
CA LEU A 104 -0.33 23.15 21.91
C LEU A 104 0.76 22.58 21.01
N SER A 105 1.68 21.82 21.61
CA SER A 105 2.51 20.93 20.81
C SER A 105 1.61 19.93 20.07
N PRO A 106 1.93 19.57 18.81
CA PRO A 106 1.26 18.47 18.14
C PRO A 106 1.23 17.26 19.07
N PRO A 107 0.14 16.49 19.14
CA PRO A 107 0.11 15.29 19.97
C PRO A 107 1.20 14.33 19.51
N GLU A 108 2.33 14.32 20.22
CA GLU A 108 3.42 13.41 19.94
C GLU A 108 3.08 12.06 20.55
N ARG A 109 3.02 11.05 19.67
CA ARG A 109 2.90 9.68 20.12
C ARG A 109 4.17 9.31 20.91
N PRO A 110 4.05 8.77 22.14
CA PRO A 110 5.21 8.31 22.87
C PRO A 110 6.00 7.30 22.04
N THR A 111 7.32 7.42 22.03
CA THR A 111 8.21 6.48 21.32
C THR A 111 8.01 5.06 21.84
N ARG A 112 8.32 4.05 21.02
CA ARG A 112 8.26 2.66 21.49
C ARG A 112 9.33 2.43 22.56
N PRO A 113 9.04 1.60 23.58
CA PRO A 113 10.06 1.20 24.54
C PRO A 113 11.27 0.60 23.82
N ARG A 114 12.47 1.07 24.16
CA ARG A 114 13.70 0.56 23.56
C ARG A 114 13.94 -0.88 24.04
N PRO A 115 14.24 -1.83 23.14
CA PRO A 115 14.67 -3.15 23.54
C PRO A 115 15.97 -3.05 24.36
N GLN A 116 16.13 -3.93 25.35
CA GLN A 116 17.40 -4.11 26.03
C GLN A 116 18.24 -5.15 25.28
N TRP A 117 19.53 -4.90 25.12
CA TRP A 117 20.45 -5.86 24.53
C TRP A 117 21.80 -5.84 25.25
N ASN A 118 22.56 -6.93 25.14
CA ASN A 118 23.87 -7.12 25.75
C ASN A 118 24.94 -7.42 24.68
N GLN A 119 26.18 -7.67 25.12
CA GLN A 119 27.30 -7.98 24.22
C GLN A 119 27.05 -9.25 23.39
N ASP A 120 26.42 -10.27 23.96
CA ASP A 120 26.18 -11.56 23.31
C ASP A 120 25.17 -11.47 22.15
N GLN A 121 24.32 -10.44 22.16
CA GLN A 121 23.33 -10.18 21.11
C GLN A 121 23.78 -9.08 20.13
N LYS A 122 24.96 -8.49 20.34
CA LYS A 122 25.42 -7.33 19.55
C LYS A 122 25.40 -7.60 18.04
N TRP A 123 25.84 -8.78 17.62
CA TRP A 123 25.87 -9.19 16.21
C TRP A 123 24.48 -9.20 15.55
N PHE A 124 23.43 -9.52 16.32
CA PHE A 124 22.05 -9.54 15.83
C PHE A 124 21.54 -8.11 15.60
N TRP A 125 21.76 -7.22 16.57
CA TRP A 125 21.36 -5.81 16.46
C TRP A 125 22.14 -5.04 15.39
N GLU A 126 23.43 -5.33 15.21
CA GLU A 126 24.20 -4.83 14.08
C GLU A 126 23.68 -5.36 12.74
N GLY A 127 23.19 -6.60 12.71
CA GLY A 127 22.49 -7.14 11.55
C GLY A 127 21.24 -6.33 11.22
N LEU A 128 20.37 -6.12 12.22
CA LEU A 128 19.15 -5.33 12.02
C LEU A 128 19.44 -3.91 11.55
N LYS A 129 20.48 -3.24 12.09
CA LYS A 129 20.91 -1.91 11.60
C LYS A 129 21.32 -1.91 10.12
N ASN A 130 21.82 -3.03 9.62
CA ASN A 130 22.16 -3.23 8.20
C ASN A 130 21.01 -3.84 7.38
N HIS A 131 19.80 -3.93 7.95
CA HIS A 131 18.64 -4.61 7.36
C HIS A 131 18.90 -6.10 7.03
N GLU A 132 19.68 -6.76 7.89
CA GLU A 132 19.99 -8.19 7.82
C GLU A 132 19.35 -8.93 9.00
N LEU A 133 18.46 -9.89 8.72
CA LEU A 133 18.00 -10.83 9.73
C LEU A 133 19.05 -11.94 9.90
N ARG A 134 19.89 -11.84 10.92
CA ARG A 134 20.94 -12.82 11.18
C ARG A 134 20.43 -13.94 12.08
N ILE A 135 20.80 -15.18 11.78
CA ILE A 135 20.46 -16.39 12.55
C ILE A 135 21.76 -16.97 13.12
N GLN A 136 21.76 -17.30 14.42
CA GLN A 136 22.92 -17.90 15.07
C GLN A 136 23.19 -19.28 14.47
N ARG A 137 24.46 -19.59 14.22
CA ARG A 137 24.92 -20.90 13.79
C ARG A 137 26.06 -21.38 14.67
N PHE A 138 25.91 -22.53 15.30
CA PHE A 138 27.01 -23.15 16.04
C PHE A 138 28.05 -23.71 15.07
N THR A 139 29.33 -23.42 15.30
CA THR A 139 30.40 -23.72 14.32
C THR A 139 30.87 -25.17 14.32
N ASP A 140 30.56 -25.91 15.39
CA ASP A 140 30.97 -27.30 15.58
C ASP A 140 30.09 -28.30 14.83
N ASP A 141 28.78 -28.04 14.72
CA ASP A 141 27.82 -28.94 14.05
C ASP A 141 26.95 -28.26 12.98
N GLY A 142 27.03 -26.92 12.85
CA GLY A 142 26.23 -26.14 11.89
C GLY A 142 24.79 -25.89 12.32
N THR A 143 24.40 -26.26 13.55
CA THR A 143 23.03 -26.08 14.06
C THR A 143 22.64 -24.61 14.04
N LEU A 144 21.49 -24.32 13.43
CA LEU A 144 20.87 -22.98 13.46
C LEU A 144 19.96 -22.84 14.68
N MET A 145 20.04 -21.69 15.35
CA MET A 145 19.30 -21.44 16.59
C MET A 145 18.62 -20.08 16.55
N PHE A 146 17.33 -20.07 16.89
CA PHE A 146 16.58 -18.86 17.21
C PHE A 146 15.53 -19.18 18.30
N PRO A 147 15.40 -18.38 19.37
CA PRO A 147 16.25 -17.24 19.73
C PRO A 147 17.71 -17.66 20.00
N PRO A 148 18.68 -16.73 19.94
CA PRO A 148 20.08 -17.04 20.23
C PRO A 148 20.27 -17.70 21.59
N ALA A 149 21.10 -18.74 21.63
CA ALA A 149 21.45 -19.48 22.84
C ALA A 149 22.96 -19.35 23.13
N ASN A 150 23.33 -19.38 24.41
CA ASN A 150 24.73 -19.25 24.80
C ASN A 150 25.56 -20.50 24.47
N ALA A 151 24.93 -21.69 24.50
CA ALA A 151 25.58 -22.96 24.24
C ALA A 151 24.69 -23.82 23.33
N ASN A 152 25.31 -24.64 22.50
CA ASN A 152 24.61 -25.60 21.66
C ASN A 152 23.89 -26.64 22.55
N PRO A 153 22.58 -26.87 22.39
CA PRO A 153 21.82 -27.78 23.23
C PRO A 153 22.24 -29.26 23.08
N ASN A 154 22.91 -29.62 21.98
CA ASN A 154 23.32 -30.99 21.69
C ASN A 154 24.79 -31.26 22.08
N THR A 155 25.69 -30.31 21.79
CA THR A 155 27.15 -30.49 21.94
C THR A 155 27.74 -29.69 23.09
N HIS A 156 26.99 -28.73 23.64
CA HIS A 156 27.44 -27.73 24.62
C HIS A 156 28.59 -26.83 24.15
N SER A 157 28.86 -26.78 22.84
CA SER A 157 29.78 -25.80 22.26
C SER A 157 29.30 -24.38 22.54
N MET A 158 30.22 -23.49 22.89
CA MET A 158 29.97 -22.05 23.03
C MET A 158 30.41 -21.28 21.78
N GLU A 159 30.99 -21.96 20.79
CA GLU A 159 31.50 -21.36 19.56
C GLU A 159 30.39 -21.26 18.52
N TYR A 160 30.09 -20.04 18.10
CA TYR A 160 29.06 -19.74 17.10
C TYR A 160 29.47 -18.58 16.20
N ASP A 161 28.94 -18.59 15.00
CA ASP A 161 28.88 -17.44 14.11
C ASP A 161 27.40 -17.18 13.73
N TRP A 162 27.16 -16.54 12.59
CA TRP A 162 25.82 -16.33 12.07
C TRP A 162 25.76 -16.48 10.55
N ILE A 163 24.57 -16.78 10.07
CA ILE A 163 24.19 -16.64 8.66
C ILE A 163 23.23 -15.46 8.50
N VAL A 164 23.17 -14.88 7.31
CA VAL A 164 22.11 -13.94 6.93
C VAL A 164 20.95 -14.76 6.37
N SER A 165 19.77 -14.63 6.97
CA SER A 165 18.54 -15.28 6.49
C SER A 165 18.17 -14.72 5.11
N SER A 166 17.56 -15.57 4.28
CA SER A 166 16.80 -15.18 3.10
C SER A 166 15.72 -14.14 3.41
N GLY A 167 15.27 -14.07 4.67
CA GLY A 167 14.17 -13.23 5.12
C GLY A 167 12.80 -13.79 4.78
N LYS A 168 12.72 -14.97 4.15
CA LYS A 168 11.47 -15.60 3.74
C LYS A 168 11.03 -16.67 4.73
N GLY A 169 9.73 -16.85 4.84
CA GLY A 169 9.16 -17.89 5.66
C GLY A 169 7.67 -18.08 5.45
N THR A 170 7.10 -18.93 6.29
CA THR A 170 5.68 -19.28 6.31
C THR A 170 5.10 -18.95 7.67
N LEU A 171 3.92 -18.36 7.71
CA LEU A 171 3.23 -18.10 8.97
C LEU A 171 2.77 -19.43 9.59
N TYR A 172 3.45 -19.87 10.64
CA TYR A 172 3.18 -21.14 11.31
C TYR A 172 1.96 -21.05 12.26
N SER A 173 1.86 -19.97 13.03
CA SER A 173 0.69 -19.67 13.87
C SER A 173 0.63 -18.18 14.17
N HIS A 174 -0.52 -17.69 14.65
CA HIS A 174 -0.66 -16.28 15.02
C HIS A 174 -1.69 -16.07 16.14
N THR A 175 -1.65 -14.89 16.74
CA THR A 175 -2.70 -14.34 17.59
C THR A 175 -2.86 -12.85 17.32
N VAL A 176 -4.07 -12.32 17.55
CA VAL A 176 -4.39 -10.91 17.33
C VAL A 176 -4.68 -10.26 18.68
N VAL A 177 -3.79 -9.35 19.10
CA VAL A 177 -3.89 -8.68 20.40
C VAL A 177 -4.62 -7.36 20.24
N HIS A 178 -5.80 -7.24 20.87
CA HIS A 178 -6.62 -6.02 20.86
C HIS A 178 -6.44 -5.15 22.11
N TYR A 179 -6.19 -5.76 23.27
CA TYR A 179 -6.12 -5.09 24.58
C TYR A 179 -5.11 -5.78 25.52
N PRO A 180 -4.53 -5.07 26.52
CA PRO A 180 -4.63 -3.62 26.72
C PRO A 180 -3.84 -2.86 25.66
N GLN A 181 -4.30 -1.63 25.37
CA GLN A 181 -3.63 -0.76 24.42
C GLN A 181 -2.65 0.16 25.15
N VAL A 182 -1.42 0.22 24.65
CA VAL A 182 -0.43 1.21 25.08
C VAL A 182 -0.22 2.26 23.98
N PRO A 183 -0.15 3.56 24.30
CA PRO A 183 -0.10 4.64 23.29
C PRO A 183 1.03 4.52 22.26
N SER A 184 2.14 3.86 22.60
CA SER A 184 3.27 3.68 21.70
C SER A 184 3.03 2.69 20.56
N PHE A 185 1.93 1.93 20.54
CA PHE A 185 1.67 0.87 19.56
C PHE A 185 0.38 1.08 18.76
N ASP A 186 0.38 0.59 17.52
CA ASP A 186 -0.79 0.57 16.65
C ASP A 186 -1.51 -0.75 16.88
N TYR A 187 -2.83 -0.70 17.05
CA TYR A 187 -3.65 -1.88 17.35
C TYR A 187 -4.68 -2.14 16.26
N PRO A 188 -5.08 -3.41 16.06
CA PRO A 188 -4.58 -4.60 16.77
C PRO A 188 -3.16 -5.01 16.35
N LEU A 189 -2.43 -5.67 17.27
CA LEU A 189 -1.12 -6.25 16.97
C LEU A 189 -1.30 -7.69 16.51
N ILE A 190 -0.95 -7.98 15.26
CA ILE A 190 -0.86 -9.35 14.76
C ILE A 190 0.50 -9.89 15.19
N VAL A 191 0.50 -10.86 16.11
CA VAL A 191 1.72 -11.52 16.60
C VAL A 191 1.80 -12.89 15.93
N GLY A 192 2.79 -13.07 15.07
CA GLY A 192 3.01 -14.29 14.31
C GLY A 192 4.21 -15.08 14.82
N LEU A 193 4.10 -16.40 14.77
CA LEU A 193 5.24 -17.32 14.79
C LEU A 193 5.53 -17.68 13.33
N VAL A 194 6.66 -17.22 12.81
CA VAL A 194 7.08 -17.46 11.43
C VAL A 194 8.12 -18.58 11.42
N GLU A 195 7.93 -19.57 10.56
CA GLU A 195 8.93 -20.59 10.25
C GLU A 195 9.72 -20.12 9.03
N LEU A 196 11.00 -19.80 9.22
CA LEU A 196 11.88 -19.33 8.16
C LEU A 196 12.28 -20.48 7.23
N GLU A 197 12.67 -20.17 6.00
CA GLU A 197 13.20 -21.16 5.04
C GLU A 197 14.42 -21.91 5.60
N GLU A 198 15.18 -21.30 6.51
CA GLU A 198 16.30 -21.93 7.20
C GLU A 198 15.90 -22.92 8.31
N GLY A 199 14.61 -23.08 8.61
CA GLY A 199 14.05 -24.08 9.53
C GLY A 199 13.92 -23.64 10.99
N VAL A 200 14.37 -22.44 11.35
CA VAL A 200 14.14 -21.85 12.68
C VAL A 200 12.82 -21.07 12.73
N ARG A 201 12.28 -20.86 13.93
CA ARG A 201 11.05 -20.09 14.13
C ARG A 201 11.30 -18.79 14.88
N ILE A 202 10.63 -17.73 14.46
CA ILE A 202 10.75 -16.39 15.03
C ILE A 202 9.38 -15.83 15.41
N ILE A 203 9.27 -15.25 16.61
CA ILE A 203 8.09 -14.50 17.03
C ILE A 203 8.28 -13.06 16.59
N THR A 204 7.31 -12.53 15.87
CA THR A 204 7.38 -11.18 15.29
C THR A 204 5.98 -10.57 15.12
N ASN A 205 5.92 -9.29 14.74
CA ASN A 205 4.67 -8.72 14.27
C ASN A 205 4.49 -8.95 12.78
N ILE A 206 3.28 -9.32 12.36
CA ILE A 206 2.89 -9.29 10.96
C ILE A 206 2.27 -7.93 10.67
N VAL A 207 2.82 -7.19 9.72
CA VAL A 207 2.42 -5.82 9.36
C VAL A 207 2.07 -5.70 7.89
N ASN A 208 1.55 -4.54 7.51
CA ASN A 208 1.07 -4.25 6.15
C ASN A 208 -0.02 -5.24 5.71
N VAL A 209 -0.88 -5.65 6.65
CA VAL A 209 -1.97 -6.60 6.43
C VAL A 209 -3.03 -6.41 7.51
N LYS A 210 -4.30 -6.66 7.18
CA LYS A 210 -5.40 -6.62 8.14
C LYS A 210 -5.58 -7.97 8.85
N PRO A 211 -6.11 -7.99 10.08
CA PRO A 211 -6.35 -9.24 10.81
C PRO A 211 -7.17 -10.27 10.03
N GLU A 212 -8.17 -9.82 9.27
CA GLU A 212 -9.08 -10.69 8.51
C GLU A 212 -8.42 -11.31 7.26
N GLN A 213 -7.22 -10.84 6.88
CA GLN A 213 -6.45 -11.31 5.72
C GLN A 213 -5.35 -12.31 6.12
N ILE A 214 -5.19 -12.60 7.41
CA ILE A 214 -4.16 -13.50 7.91
C ILE A 214 -4.61 -14.96 7.80
N GLU A 215 -3.78 -15.78 7.18
CA GLU A 215 -4.00 -17.22 7.07
C GLU A 215 -2.75 -17.99 7.50
N ILE A 216 -2.94 -19.06 8.29
CA ILE A 216 -1.84 -19.98 8.60
C ILE A 216 -1.37 -20.63 7.30
N GLY A 217 -0.06 -20.71 7.11
CA GLY A 217 0.53 -21.22 5.87
C GLY A 217 0.79 -20.13 4.82
N MET A 218 0.35 -18.88 5.03
CA MET A 218 0.63 -17.82 4.07
C MET A 218 2.15 -17.50 4.01
N PRO A 219 2.70 -17.22 2.82
CA PRO A 219 4.08 -16.82 2.68
C PRO A 219 4.28 -15.40 3.23
N VAL A 220 5.36 -15.21 3.97
CA VAL A 220 5.74 -13.94 4.57
C VAL A 220 7.21 -13.63 4.31
N GLU A 221 7.55 -12.36 4.31
CA GLU A 221 8.93 -11.89 4.17
C GLU A 221 9.27 -10.83 5.22
N VAL A 222 10.54 -10.76 5.59
CA VAL A 222 11.05 -9.78 6.54
C VAL A 222 10.97 -8.37 5.97
N CYS A 223 10.56 -7.44 6.80
CA CYS A 223 10.60 -6.02 6.52
C CYS A 223 11.17 -5.27 7.73
N PHE A 224 11.63 -4.04 7.49
CA PHE A 224 12.27 -3.19 8.50
C PHE A 224 11.52 -1.86 8.59
N PRO A 225 10.31 -1.86 9.20
CA PRO A 225 9.53 -0.64 9.30
C PRO A 225 10.22 0.37 10.21
N ASP A 226 10.00 1.64 9.92
CA ASP A 226 10.46 2.72 10.76
C ASP A 226 9.57 2.81 12.01
N THR A 227 10.08 2.26 13.12
CA THR A 227 9.30 2.06 14.35
C THR A 227 9.60 3.09 15.44
N ASN A 228 10.64 3.91 15.27
CA ASN A 228 11.05 4.95 16.21
C ASN A 228 11.52 6.21 15.48
N SER A 229 11.22 7.37 16.05
CA SER A 229 11.52 8.68 15.46
C SER A 229 13.02 9.04 15.42
N ASP A 230 13.87 8.31 16.15
CA ASP A 230 15.31 8.58 16.23
C ASP A 230 16.16 7.70 15.29
N HIS A 231 15.53 6.83 14.48
CA HIS A 231 16.14 5.94 13.46
C HIS A 231 17.35 5.08 13.89
N ASP A 232 17.76 5.11 15.16
CA ASP A 232 18.95 4.37 15.65
C ASP A 232 18.62 2.91 16.05
N ILE A 233 17.33 2.56 16.11
CA ILE A 233 16.85 1.21 16.38
C ILE A 233 16.04 0.71 15.19
N VAL A 234 16.58 -0.32 14.54
CA VAL A 234 15.87 -1.09 13.50
C VAL A 234 15.32 -2.36 14.13
N LEU A 235 14.04 -2.64 13.86
CA LEU A 235 13.39 -3.88 14.25
C LEU A 235 12.99 -4.65 13.00
N HIS A 236 13.16 -5.97 13.03
CA HIS A 236 12.55 -6.83 12.04
C HIS A 236 11.05 -6.98 12.35
N GLN A 237 10.25 -6.94 11.30
CA GLN A 237 8.86 -7.40 11.31
C GLN A 237 8.66 -8.26 10.06
N PHE A 238 7.49 -8.87 9.91
CA PHE A 238 7.17 -9.62 8.70
C PHE A 238 5.92 -9.04 8.04
N GLN A 239 5.84 -9.16 6.74
CA GLN A 239 4.68 -8.78 5.94
C GLN A 239 4.31 -9.92 4.99
N PRO A 240 3.12 -9.93 4.37
CA PRO A 240 2.83 -10.88 3.30
C PRO A 240 3.94 -10.83 2.24
N ALA A 241 4.43 -11.99 1.78
CA ALA A 241 5.48 -12.00 0.77
C ALA A 241 4.97 -11.39 -0.54
N GLN A 242 5.84 -10.70 -1.28
CA GLN A 242 5.44 -10.29 -2.63
C GLN A 242 5.15 -11.52 -3.51
N PRO A 243 3.99 -11.57 -4.17
CA PRO A 243 3.66 -12.70 -5.03
C PRO A 243 4.59 -12.73 -6.22
N SER A 244 4.98 -13.93 -6.65
CA SER A 244 5.68 -14.11 -7.90
C SER A 244 4.74 -13.81 -9.07
N ARG A 245 5.29 -13.23 -10.14
CA ARG A 245 4.54 -13.03 -11.38
C ARG A 245 4.22 -14.37 -12.03
N THR A 246 2.94 -14.58 -12.35
CA THR A 246 2.49 -15.69 -13.16
C THR A 246 2.78 -15.36 -14.62
N GLU A 247 3.64 -16.12 -15.29
CA GLU A 247 3.94 -15.87 -16.71
C GLU A 247 2.93 -16.58 -17.63
N GLU A 248 2.57 -17.81 -17.30
CA GLU A 248 1.54 -18.57 -17.99
C GLU A 248 0.16 -18.08 -17.59
N THR A 249 -0.73 -17.88 -18.57
CA THR A 249 -2.09 -17.42 -18.28
C THR A 249 -2.89 -18.55 -17.65
N LYS A 250 -3.48 -18.27 -16.49
CA LYS A 250 -4.35 -19.22 -15.79
C LYS A 250 -5.53 -19.60 -16.67
N LYS A 251 -6.04 -20.82 -16.51
CA LYS A 251 -7.28 -21.21 -17.20
C LYS A 251 -8.48 -20.72 -16.41
N ARG A 252 -9.51 -20.23 -17.09
CA ARG A 252 -10.78 -19.87 -16.45
C ARG A 252 -11.31 -21.01 -15.58
N SER A 253 -11.17 -22.26 -16.03
CA SER A 253 -11.64 -23.46 -15.31
C SER A 253 -10.95 -23.72 -13.96
N GLU A 254 -9.83 -23.06 -13.68
CA GLU A 254 -9.07 -23.20 -12.42
C GLU A 254 -9.56 -22.24 -11.34
N MET A 255 -10.51 -21.36 -11.65
CA MET A 255 -11.00 -20.30 -10.76
C MET A 255 -12.45 -20.53 -10.34
N SER A 256 -12.75 -20.16 -9.10
CA SER A 256 -14.08 -20.19 -8.48
C SER A 256 -14.44 -18.81 -7.90
N GLU A 257 -15.73 -18.52 -7.82
CA GLU A 257 -16.20 -17.32 -7.11
C GLU A 257 -15.78 -17.40 -5.63
N GLY A 258 -15.22 -16.31 -5.11
CA GLY A 258 -14.69 -16.22 -3.77
C GLY A 258 -13.20 -16.53 -3.63
N ASP A 259 -12.55 -17.05 -4.69
CA ASP A 259 -11.09 -17.28 -4.68
C ASP A 259 -10.36 -15.99 -4.36
N GLN A 260 -9.49 -16.03 -3.34
CA GLN A 260 -8.69 -14.88 -2.92
C GLN A 260 -7.51 -14.70 -3.87
N LEU A 261 -7.24 -13.46 -4.24
CA LEU A 261 -6.01 -13.07 -4.93
C LEU A 261 -4.88 -12.94 -3.91
N PRO A 262 -3.62 -13.20 -4.32
CA PRO A 262 -2.49 -13.06 -3.41
C PRO A 262 -2.34 -11.61 -2.94
N LEU A 263 -2.13 -11.45 -1.64
CA LEU A 263 -1.77 -10.15 -1.07
C LEU A 263 -0.47 -9.65 -1.70
N CYS A 264 -0.40 -8.36 -2.01
CA CYS A 264 0.80 -7.76 -2.59
C CYS A 264 1.12 -6.43 -1.89
N PRO A 265 2.05 -6.42 -0.93
CA PRO A 265 2.54 -5.17 -0.36
C PRO A 265 3.37 -4.39 -1.38
N VAL A 266 3.04 -3.11 -1.53
CA VAL A 266 3.69 -2.15 -2.44
C VAL A 266 4.31 -1.04 -1.59
N PRO A 267 5.65 -1.05 -1.43
CA PRO A 267 6.35 0.02 -0.72
C PRO A 267 6.20 1.35 -1.45
N LEU A 268 5.65 2.36 -0.76
CA LEU A 268 5.42 3.69 -1.29
C LEU A 268 6.67 4.53 -1.08
N THR A 269 7.63 4.40 -1.98
CA THR A 269 8.84 5.24 -1.94
C THR A 269 8.59 6.57 -2.65
N PRO A 270 9.30 7.67 -2.29
CA PRO A 270 9.30 8.88 -3.10
C PRO A 270 9.64 8.60 -4.57
N ARG A 271 10.57 7.67 -4.80
CA ARG A 271 10.97 7.24 -6.15
C ARG A 271 9.79 6.66 -6.92
N LEU A 272 9.03 5.74 -6.33
CA LEU A 272 7.84 5.16 -6.95
C LEU A 272 6.88 6.29 -7.33
N ILE A 273 6.46 7.11 -6.35
CA ILE A 273 5.47 8.17 -6.54
C ILE A 273 5.88 9.16 -7.65
N ILE A 274 7.11 9.68 -7.59
CA ILE A 274 7.60 10.68 -8.54
C ILE A 274 7.76 10.07 -9.94
N SER A 275 8.39 8.90 -10.03
CA SER A 275 8.66 8.27 -11.33
C SER A 275 7.38 7.86 -12.06
N THR A 276 6.36 7.39 -11.34
CA THR A 276 5.09 7.01 -11.96
C THR A 276 4.21 8.22 -12.28
N ALA A 277 4.28 9.31 -11.50
CA ALA A 277 3.68 10.60 -11.90
C ALA A 277 4.28 11.12 -13.22
N LEU A 278 5.61 11.05 -13.36
CA LEU A 278 6.29 11.38 -14.63
C LEU A 278 5.87 10.47 -15.78
N ALA A 279 5.82 9.15 -15.56
CA ALA A 279 5.43 8.18 -16.59
C ALA A 279 3.98 8.38 -17.07
N THR A 280 3.09 8.76 -16.14
CA THR A 280 1.68 9.06 -16.44
C THR A 280 1.46 10.49 -16.94
N ARG A 281 2.53 11.31 -16.97
CA ARG A 281 2.54 12.71 -17.40
C ARG A 281 1.60 13.61 -16.58
N ASP A 282 1.37 13.23 -15.33
CA ASP A 282 0.60 14.02 -14.38
C ASP A 282 1.56 14.95 -13.61
N PHE A 283 1.77 16.13 -14.18
CA PHE A 283 2.70 17.13 -13.65
C PHE A 283 2.08 18.03 -12.58
N GLN A 284 1.02 17.59 -11.89
CA GLN A 284 0.58 18.29 -10.69
C GLN A 284 1.73 18.24 -9.65
N ASP A 285 2.13 19.42 -9.18
CA ASP A 285 3.21 19.65 -8.21
C ASP A 285 3.09 18.78 -6.95
N VAL A 286 1.87 18.50 -6.47
CA VAL A 286 1.60 17.67 -5.29
C VAL A 286 2.13 16.23 -5.37
N HIS A 287 2.60 15.78 -6.54
CA HIS A 287 3.18 14.45 -6.73
C HIS A 287 4.72 14.44 -6.68
N HIS A 288 5.38 15.60 -6.74
CA HIS A 288 6.83 15.68 -6.87
C HIS A 288 7.50 16.87 -6.18
N ASP A 289 6.73 17.87 -5.76
CA ASP A 289 7.17 19.02 -4.97
C ASP A 289 6.51 18.96 -3.59
N ARG A 290 7.33 18.71 -2.57
CA ARG A 290 6.89 18.56 -1.18
C ARG A 290 6.37 19.88 -0.60
N ASP A 291 7.03 20.99 -0.92
CA ASP A 291 6.67 22.30 -0.37
C ASP A 291 5.35 22.76 -0.99
N ALA A 292 5.16 22.54 -2.30
CA ALA A 292 3.89 22.80 -2.97
C ALA A 292 2.76 21.91 -2.42
N ALA A 293 3.04 20.64 -2.12
CA ALA A 293 2.09 19.74 -1.49
C ALA A 293 1.66 20.26 -0.11
N HIS A 294 2.62 20.69 0.73
CA HIS A 294 2.36 21.27 2.04
C HIS A 294 1.56 22.57 1.96
N GLN A 295 1.89 23.47 1.03
CA GLN A 295 1.15 24.70 0.79
C GLN A 295 -0.33 24.44 0.41
N LYS A 296 -0.60 23.29 -0.21
CA LYS A 296 -1.95 22.83 -0.57
C LYS A 296 -2.64 22.01 0.54
N GLY A 297 -2.03 21.92 1.73
CA GLY A 297 -2.58 21.23 2.90
C GLY A 297 -2.37 19.72 2.90
N SER A 298 -1.54 19.18 2.01
CA SER A 298 -1.15 17.78 2.03
C SER A 298 -0.08 17.53 3.09
N LYS A 299 -0.01 16.30 3.62
CA LYS A 299 1.06 15.91 4.59
C LYS A 299 2.43 15.78 3.92
N ASP A 300 2.46 15.34 2.68
CA ASP A 300 3.67 15.16 1.86
C ASP A 300 3.25 15.08 0.38
N ILE A 301 4.18 14.78 -0.54
CA ILE A 301 3.79 14.34 -1.89
C ILE A 301 2.93 13.07 -1.79
N PHE A 302 1.99 12.86 -2.71
CA PHE A 302 1.14 11.66 -2.70
C PHE A 302 1.00 11.03 -4.08
N MET A 303 0.70 9.73 -4.11
CA MET A 303 0.54 8.97 -5.35
C MET A 303 -0.70 9.40 -6.13
N ASN A 304 -0.55 9.65 -7.43
CA ASN A 304 -1.67 9.97 -8.30
C ASN A 304 -2.49 8.72 -8.67
N ILE A 305 -3.72 8.94 -9.10
CA ILE A 305 -4.67 7.86 -9.45
C ILE A 305 -4.20 7.00 -10.62
N LEU A 306 -3.45 7.59 -11.57
CA LEU A 306 -2.98 6.90 -12.76
C LEU A 306 -1.88 5.88 -12.41
N SER A 307 -1.01 6.23 -11.45
CA SER A 307 -0.05 5.28 -10.87
C SER A 307 -0.76 4.14 -10.15
N THR A 308 -1.81 4.45 -9.38
CA THR A 308 -2.65 3.45 -8.73
C THR A 308 -3.27 2.50 -9.76
N ALA A 309 -3.83 3.01 -10.86
CA ALA A 309 -4.37 2.18 -11.93
C ALA A 309 -3.31 1.25 -12.55
N GLY A 310 -2.11 1.78 -12.83
CA GLY A 310 -1.00 0.97 -13.35
C GLY A 310 -0.52 -0.11 -12.39
N ILE A 311 -0.43 0.19 -11.09
CA ILE A 311 -0.06 -0.79 -10.05
C ILE A 311 -1.13 -1.87 -9.93
N THR A 312 -2.42 -1.49 -9.93
CA THR A 312 -3.54 -2.44 -9.89
C THR A 312 -3.55 -3.34 -11.12
N ALA A 313 -3.40 -2.77 -12.32
CA ALA A 313 -3.34 -3.53 -13.57
C ALA A 313 -2.16 -4.50 -13.57
N ARG A 314 -0.97 -4.07 -13.11
CA ARG A 314 0.19 -4.94 -12.95
C ARG A 314 -0.09 -6.09 -12.01
N TRP A 315 -0.63 -5.83 -10.81
CA TRP A 315 -0.92 -6.88 -9.84
C TRP A 315 -1.96 -7.90 -10.33
N LEU A 316 -3.04 -7.42 -10.97
CA LEU A 316 -4.05 -8.29 -11.59
C LEU A 316 -3.46 -9.11 -12.73
N GLY A 317 -2.64 -8.49 -13.60
CA GLY A 317 -1.94 -9.18 -14.68
C GLY A 317 -0.91 -10.20 -14.19
N ASP A 318 -0.17 -9.87 -13.13
CA ASP A 318 0.79 -10.78 -12.50
C ASP A 318 0.09 -11.99 -11.85
N TRP A 319 -1.15 -11.83 -11.37
CA TRP A 319 -1.97 -12.94 -10.88
C TRP A 319 -2.57 -13.77 -12.02
N ALA A 320 -3.12 -13.11 -13.05
CA ALA A 320 -3.86 -13.78 -14.13
C ALA A 320 -2.96 -14.42 -15.19
N GLY A 321 -1.83 -13.79 -15.50
CA GLY A 321 -0.81 -14.20 -16.47
C GLY A 321 -0.77 -13.36 -17.75
N ASN A 322 0.25 -13.59 -18.59
CA ASN A 322 0.69 -12.63 -19.62
C ASN A 322 -0.28 -12.37 -20.79
N ASN A 323 -1.21 -13.30 -21.07
CA ASN A 323 -2.14 -13.21 -22.20
C ASN A 323 -3.56 -12.86 -21.75
N VAL A 324 -3.78 -12.53 -20.47
CA VAL A 324 -5.09 -12.07 -20.01
C VAL A 324 -5.48 -10.78 -20.76
N ILE A 325 -6.76 -10.67 -21.09
CA ILE A 325 -7.35 -9.51 -21.74
C ILE A 325 -8.14 -8.72 -20.68
N PHE A 326 -7.72 -7.50 -20.37
CA PHE A 326 -8.54 -6.55 -19.61
C PHE A 326 -9.64 -6.04 -20.53
N GLU A 327 -10.89 -6.11 -20.09
CA GLU A 327 -12.02 -5.47 -20.76
C GLU A 327 -12.31 -4.11 -20.14
N ASP A 328 -12.21 -4.05 -18.81
CA ASP A 328 -12.27 -2.82 -18.06
C ASP A 328 -11.34 -2.81 -16.84
N LEU A 329 -11.12 -1.61 -16.31
CA LEU A 329 -10.55 -1.39 -14.99
C LEU A 329 -11.20 -0.15 -14.37
N LYS A 330 -11.95 -0.36 -13.29
CA LYS A 330 -12.68 0.68 -12.57
C LYS A 330 -12.07 0.89 -11.21
N ILE A 331 -11.58 2.09 -10.92
CA ILE A 331 -11.03 2.44 -9.61
C ILE A 331 -11.68 3.67 -9.01
N GLN A 332 -11.81 3.63 -7.68
CA GLN A 332 -12.21 4.73 -6.83
C GLN A 332 -11.14 4.93 -5.76
N LEU A 333 -10.70 6.17 -5.57
CA LEU A 333 -9.77 6.53 -4.52
C LEU A 333 -10.46 6.87 -3.20
N GLY A 334 -9.76 6.57 -2.11
CA GLY A 334 -10.08 6.92 -0.73
C GLY A 334 -8.91 7.65 -0.06
N ALA A 335 -8.26 6.99 0.90
CA ALA A 335 -7.14 7.54 1.63
C ALA A 335 -5.94 7.85 0.71
N PRO A 336 -5.17 8.93 0.95
CA PRO A 336 -3.97 9.22 0.16
C PRO A 336 -2.85 8.21 0.46
N ASN A 337 -2.06 7.90 -0.56
CA ASN A 337 -0.82 7.12 -0.43
C ASN A 337 0.38 8.08 -0.34
N TYR A 338 1.04 8.10 0.82
CA TYR A 338 2.21 8.93 1.11
C TYR A 338 3.51 8.12 1.06
N PRO A 339 4.66 8.77 0.83
CA PRO A 339 5.97 8.17 1.00
C PRO A 339 6.17 7.50 2.36
N TYR A 340 7.03 6.48 2.38
CA TYR A 340 7.45 5.73 3.57
C TYR A 340 6.30 4.96 4.24
N ASP A 341 5.25 4.71 3.49
CA ASP A 341 4.16 3.83 3.87
C ASP A 341 4.13 2.60 2.94
N THR A 342 3.29 1.63 3.25
CA THR A 342 3.05 0.47 2.38
C THR A 342 1.57 0.39 2.08
N MET A 343 1.23 0.24 0.81
CA MET A 343 -0.11 -0.12 0.38
C MET A 343 -0.14 -1.62 0.08
N THR A 344 -1.07 -2.36 0.66
CA THR A 344 -1.23 -3.80 0.37
C THR A 344 -2.45 -4.02 -0.50
N MET A 345 -2.21 -4.54 -1.71
CA MET A 345 -3.28 -4.97 -2.62
C MET A 345 -3.87 -6.30 -2.14
N SER A 346 -5.18 -6.42 -2.27
CA SER A 346 -5.97 -7.60 -1.94
C SER A 346 -7.20 -7.63 -2.85
N GLY A 347 -7.81 -8.81 -3.02
CA GLY A 347 -9.02 -8.93 -3.82
C GLY A 347 -9.48 -10.37 -3.94
N ASN A 348 -10.57 -10.57 -4.66
CA ASN A 348 -11.14 -11.88 -4.88
C ASN A 348 -11.84 -11.94 -6.24
N VAL A 349 -11.95 -13.15 -6.77
CA VAL A 349 -12.86 -13.45 -7.88
C VAL A 349 -14.28 -13.18 -7.38
N GLN A 350 -14.95 -12.17 -7.96
CA GLN A 350 -16.28 -11.76 -7.54
C GLN A 350 -17.36 -12.50 -8.32
N THR A 351 -17.18 -12.64 -9.63
CA THR A 351 -18.19 -13.25 -10.51
C THR A 351 -17.51 -13.94 -11.69
N LEU A 352 -17.99 -15.14 -12.02
CA LEU A 352 -17.67 -15.82 -13.27
C LEU A 352 -18.79 -15.54 -14.27
N ASN A 353 -18.53 -14.71 -15.29
CA ASN A 353 -19.56 -14.25 -16.21
C ASN A 353 -19.92 -15.32 -17.26
N ASP A 354 -21.15 -15.27 -17.77
CA ASP A 354 -21.69 -16.22 -18.76
C ASP A 354 -20.93 -16.20 -20.10
N ASP A 355 -20.31 -15.06 -20.42
CA ASP A 355 -19.54 -14.85 -21.65
C ASP A 355 -18.09 -15.34 -21.54
N GLY A 356 -17.73 -15.98 -20.42
CA GLY A 356 -16.40 -16.54 -20.15
C GLY A 356 -15.42 -15.56 -19.50
N SER A 357 -15.78 -14.28 -19.31
CA SER A 357 -14.96 -13.33 -18.55
C SER A 357 -15.10 -13.53 -17.03
N ILE A 358 -14.20 -12.94 -16.27
CA ILE A 358 -14.19 -12.96 -14.81
C ILE A 358 -14.14 -11.53 -14.30
N THR A 359 -15.05 -11.20 -13.38
CA THR A 359 -15.02 -9.93 -12.65
C THR A 359 -14.27 -10.14 -11.33
N VAL A 360 -13.21 -9.38 -11.12
CA VAL A 360 -12.43 -9.36 -9.88
C VAL A 360 -12.73 -8.08 -9.12
N SER A 361 -13.05 -8.19 -7.83
CA SER A 361 -13.09 -7.04 -6.92
C SER A 361 -11.77 -6.91 -6.17
N PHE A 362 -11.28 -5.69 -5.98
CA PHE A 362 -10.02 -5.45 -5.30
C PHE A 362 -10.04 -4.21 -4.41
N ASN A 363 -9.07 -4.18 -3.50
CA ASN A 363 -8.81 -3.11 -2.57
C ASN A 363 -7.31 -2.95 -2.33
N GLY A 364 -6.84 -1.72 -2.15
CA GLY A 364 -5.50 -1.41 -1.68
C GLY A 364 -5.58 -0.63 -0.38
N ASP A 365 -5.06 -1.17 0.70
CA ASP A 365 -5.09 -0.55 2.03
C ASP A 365 -3.71 -0.05 2.44
N ASN A 366 -3.67 1.12 3.07
CA ASN A 366 -2.50 1.66 3.76
C ASN A 366 -2.86 1.96 5.22
N LYS A 367 -1.95 2.55 6.00
CA LYS A 367 -2.20 2.84 7.43
C LYS A 367 -3.30 3.87 7.69
N LEU A 368 -3.65 4.69 6.70
CA LEU A 368 -4.72 5.69 6.77
C LEU A 368 -6.09 5.12 6.37
N GLY A 369 -6.12 3.92 5.78
CA GLY A 369 -7.33 3.21 5.38
C GLY A 369 -7.25 2.70 3.94
N SER A 370 -8.42 2.49 3.34
CA SER A 370 -8.51 2.04 1.94
C SER A 370 -8.14 3.18 1.00
N HIS A 371 -7.03 3.02 0.29
CA HIS A 371 -6.54 3.94 -0.75
C HIS A 371 -7.31 3.76 -2.06
N VAL A 372 -7.52 2.53 -2.49
CA VAL A 372 -8.20 2.22 -3.75
C VAL A 372 -9.18 1.08 -3.56
N LYS A 373 -10.37 1.20 -4.16
CA LYS A 373 -11.33 0.11 -4.34
C LYS A 373 -11.76 0.07 -5.78
N GLY A 374 -12.10 -1.11 -6.27
CA GLY A 374 -12.52 -1.21 -7.66
C GLY A 374 -12.86 -2.61 -8.10
N THR A 375 -13.16 -2.70 -9.39
CA THR A 375 -13.37 -3.94 -10.11
C THR A 375 -12.61 -3.92 -11.42
N ALA A 376 -12.26 -5.10 -11.92
CA ALA A 376 -11.77 -5.27 -13.27
C ALA A 376 -12.42 -6.51 -13.89
N THR A 377 -12.82 -6.40 -15.14
CA THR A 377 -13.27 -7.56 -15.93
C THR A 377 -12.12 -8.07 -16.80
N LEU A 378 -11.80 -9.35 -16.64
CA LEU A 378 -10.70 -10.04 -17.28
C LEU A 378 -11.20 -11.21 -18.12
N ARG A 379 -10.70 -11.35 -19.34
CA ARG A 379 -10.94 -12.50 -20.20
C ARG A 379 -9.66 -13.32 -20.32
N PHE A 380 -9.78 -14.59 -19.99
CA PHE A 380 -8.68 -15.55 -20.06
C PHE A 380 -8.74 -16.22 -21.43
N THR A 381 -7.63 -16.21 -22.16
CA THR A 381 -7.50 -16.91 -23.43
C THR A 381 -7.27 -18.39 -23.14
N ASP A 382 -8.16 -19.27 -23.61
CA ASP A 382 -8.08 -20.73 -23.40
C ASP A 382 -6.82 -21.40 -23.95
#